data_AF-A0A6B3EAQ2-F1
#
_entry.id   AF-A0A6B3EAQ2-F1
#
_cell.length_a   1.000
_cell.length_b   1.000
_cell.length_c   1.000
_cell.angle_alpha   90.00
_cell.angle_beta   90.00
_cell.angle_gamma   90.00
#
_symmetry.space_group_name_H-M   'P 1'
#
loop_
_entity.id
_entity.type
_entity.pdbx_description
1 polymer ?
#
loop_
_entity_poly.entity_id
_entity_poly.type
_entity_poly.pdbx_seq_one_letter_code
_entity_poly.pdbx_strand_id
1 'polypeptide(L)' 'HIDHPQLARVVELTANGDGTLSLLTTLVESSAPAATDLTDLDPRGLASLYRELALNAPGARTTLAGRPSDRNTELLLPTR' A
#
# COMPACT_ATOMS: atom_id res chain seq x y z
N HIS A 1 9.16 11.68 -2.79
CA HIS A 1 8.94 10.64 -3.81
C HIS A 1 7.68 9.88 -3.40
N ILE A 2 6.77 9.59 -4.32
CA ILE A 2 5.58 8.77 -4.05
C ILE A 2 5.87 7.40 -4.65
N ASP A 3 6.27 6.47 -3.81
CA ASP A 3 6.38 5.07 -4.19
C ASP A 3 4.95 4.52 -4.37
N HIS A 4 4.63 4.02 -5.57
CA HIS A 4 3.32 3.44 -5.93
C HIS A 4 2.13 4.44 -5.93
N PRO A 5 2.12 5.45 -6.82
CA PRO A 5 1.06 6.48 -6.82
C PRO A 5 -0.36 5.96 -7.10
N GLN A 6 -0.50 4.77 -7.67
CA GLN A 6 -1.78 4.13 -7.96
C GLN A 6 -2.31 3.28 -6.79
N LEU A 7 -1.46 3.00 -5.80
CA LEU A 7 -1.86 2.21 -4.64
C LEU A 7 -2.72 3.07 -3.72
N ALA A 8 -3.98 2.69 -3.56
CA ALA A 8 -4.90 3.43 -2.70
C ALA A 8 -4.51 3.25 -1.24
N ARG A 9 -4.60 4.33 -0.46
CA ARG A 9 -4.40 4.31 0.99
C ARG A 9 -5.63 4.84 1.68
N VAL A 10 -6.13 4.08 2.64
CA VAL A 10 -7.21 4.48 3.54
C VAL A 10 -6.61 4.73 4.92
N VAL A 11 -7.13 5.75 5.61
CA VAL A 11 -6.89 5.95 7.03
C VAL A 11 -8.18 5.62 7.76
N GLU A 12 -8.18 4.54 8.52
CA GLU A 12 -9.33 4.08 9.28
C GLU A 12 -9.15 4.46 10.74
N LEU A 13 -10.23 4.97 11.35
CA LEU A 13 -10.27 5.37 12.76
C LEU A 13 -11.14 4.40 13.54
N THR A 14 -10.56 3.72 14.52
CA THR A 14 -11.26 2.75 15.36
C THR A 14 -11.17 3.16 16.82
N ALA A 15 -12.33 3.42 17.44
CA ALA A 15 -12.42 3.53 18.89
C ALA A 15 -12.45 2.13 19.51
N ASN A 16 -11.42 1.77 20.27
CA ASN A 16 -11.22 0.40 20.73
C ASN A 16 -12.06 0.02 21.97
N GLY A 17 -12.72 1.00 22.60
CA GLY A 17 -13.56 0.77 23.78
C GLY A 17 -12.79 0.57 25.10
N ASP A 18 -11.47 0.60 25.08
CA ASP A 18 -10.58 0.45 26.24
C ASP A 18 -9.86 1.76 26.62
N GLY A 19 -10.30 2.89 26.04
CA GLY A 19 -9.66 4.20 26.20
C GLY A 19 -8.51 4.44 25.23
N THR A 20 -8.44 3.67 24.13
CA THR A 20 -7.53 3.91 23.02
C THR A 20 -8.25 4.13 21.68
N LEU A 21 -7.55 4.79 20.76
CA LEU A 21 -7.93 5.03 19.37
C LEU A 21 -6.84 4.44 18.48
N SER A 22 -7.24 3.69 17.46
CA SER A 22 -6.34 3.18 16.42
C SER A 22 -6.50 3.97 15.13
N LEU A 23 -5.37 4.38 14.55
CA LEU A 23 -5.26 4.86 13.17
C LEU A 23 -4.63 3.73 12.35
N LEU A 24 -5.42 3.09 11.49
CA LEU A 24 -4.94 2.05 10.59
C LEU A 24 -4.65 2.63 9.20
N THR A 25 -3.53 2.25 8.59
CA THR A 25 -3.07 2.76 7.29
C THR A 25 -3.21 1.73 6.16
N THR A 26 -4.39 1.15 6.04
CA THR A 26 -4.67 0.08 5.08
C THR A 26 -4.36 0.49 3.64
N LEU A 27 -3.47 -0.25 2.99
CA LEU A 27 -3.20 -0.17 1.56
C LEU A 27 -4.17 -1.08 0.80
N VAL A 28 -4.89 -0.49 -0.15
CA VAL A 28 -5.83 -1.19 -1.02
C VAL A 28 -5.24 -1.25 -2.42
N GLU A 29 -5.23 -2.46 -2.96
CA GLU A 29 -4.51 -2.80 -4.16
C GLU A 29 -5.46 -3.32 -5.23
N SER A 30 -5.12 -3.07 -6.50
CA SER A 30 -5.85 -3.54 -7.66
C SER A 30 -5.92 -5.07 -7.69
N SER A 31 -7.12 -5.59 -7.97
CA SER A 31 -7.38 -7.01 -8.18
C SER A 31 -6.91 -7.43 -9.59
N ALA A 32 -5.60 -7.51 -9.76
CA ALA A 32 -4.93 -7.86 -11.01
C ALA A 32 -3.81 -8.88 -10.75
N PRO A 33 -3.41 -9.68 -11.76
CA PRO A 33 -2.24 -10.54 -11.67
C PRO A 33 -0.98 -9.75 -11.28
N ALA A 34 -0.06 -10.39 -10.56
CA ALA A 34 1.20 -9.76 -10.18
C ALA A 34 2.15 -9.53 -11.38
N ALA A 35 2.09 -10.41 -12.39
CA ALA A 35 2.86 -10.29 -13.63
C ALA A 35 2.04 -9.58 -14.71
N THR A 36 2.71 -8.78 -15.54
CA THR A 36 2.08 -8.05 -16.64
C THR A 36 2.12 -8.85 -17.94
N ASP A 37 0.99 -8.89 -18.66
CA ASP A 37 0.98 -9.16 -20.10
C ASP A 37 1.00 -7.82 -20.83
N LEU A 38 2.09 -7.51 -21.54
CA LEU A 38 2.26 -6.22 -22.23
C LEU A 38 1.32 -6.03 -23.43
N THR A 39 0.60 -7.08 -23.83
CA THR A 39 -0.42 -7.03 -24.89
C THR A 39 -1.83 -6.81 -24.36
N ASP A 40 -2.06 -7.00 -23.04
CA ASP A 40 -3.34 -6.76 -22.38
C ASP A 40 -3.45 -5.29 -21.94
N LEU A 41 -4.15 -4.51 -22.76
CA LEU A 41 -4.40 -3.09 -22.52
C LEU A 41 -5.77 -2.82 -21.86
N ASP A 42 -6.46 -3.86 -21.40
CA ASP A 42 -7.69 -3.71 -20.64
C ASP A 42 -7.39 -3.21 -19.21
N PRO A 43 -8.38 -2.69 -18.46
CA PRO A 43 -8.13 -2.13 -17.13
C PRO A 43 -7.41 -3.07 -16.15
N ARG A 44 -7.62 -4.38 -16.26
CA ARG A 44 -6.94 -5.39 -15.43
C ARG A 44 -5.47 -5.54 -15.85
N GLY A 45 -5.16 -5.57 -17.14
CA GLY A 45 -3.80 -5.63 -17.67
C GLY A 45 -3.00 -4.36 -17.36
N LEU A 46 -3.60 -3.19 -17.54
CA LEU A 46 -3.01 -1.91 -17.13
C LEU A 46 -2.79 -1.83 -15.61
N ALA A 47 -3.66 -2.46 -14.82
CA ALA A 47 -3.51 -2.56 -13.38
C ALA A 47 -2.38 -3.52 -12.94
N SER A 48 -1.99 -4.49 -13.77
CA SER A 48 -0.75 -5.25 -13.57
C SER A 48 0.46 -4.40 -13.94
N LEU A 49 0.44 -3.75 -15.11
CA LEU A 49 1.55 -2.96 -15.65
C LEU A 49 2.01 -1.85 -14.71
N TYR A 50 1.09 -1.16 -14.03
CA TYR A 50 1.48 -0.06 -13.14
C TYR A 50 2.44 -0.52 -12.04
N ARG A 51 2.32 -1.77 -11.56
CA ARG A 51 3.12 -2.29 -10.45
C ARG A 51 4.58 -2.45 -10.84
N GLU A 52 4.82 -2.93 -12.07
CA GLU A 52 6.17 -3.03 -12.63
C GLU A 52 6.78 -1.65 -12.82
N LEU A 53 6.01 -0.69 -13.35
CA LEU A 53 6.46 0.70 -13.50
C LEU A 53 6.77 1.35 -12.14
N ALA A 54 5.96 1.08 -11.11
CA ALA A 54 6.15 1.62 -9.77
C ALA A 54 7.39 1.05 -9.07
N LEU A 55 7.87 -0.13 -9.48
CA LEU A 55 9.13 -0.71 -9.01
C LEU A 55 10.37 -0.14 -9.71
N ASN A 56 10.20 0.64 -10.79
CA ASN A 56 11.30 1.31 -11.47
C ASN A 56 11.77 2.55 -10.69
N ALA A 57 12.42 2.32 -9.55
CA ALA A 57 12.97 3.35 -8.67
C ALA A 57 14.51 3.22 -8.54
N PRO A 58 15.29 3.64 -9.56
CA PRO A 58 16.75 3.64 -9.47
C PRO A 58 17.24 4.45 -8.28
N GLY A 59 18.15 3.87 -7.48
CA GLY A 59 18.68 4.50 -6.27
C GLY A 59 17.76 4.44 -5.05
N ALA A 60 16.67 3.66 -5.11
CA ALA A 60 15.80 3.43 -3.95
C ALA A 60 16.58 2.95 -2.73
N ARG A 61 16.30 3.55 -1.57
CA ARG A 61 16.90 3.19 -0.28
C ARG A 61 15.92 2.31 0.48
N THR A 62 16.23 1.02 0.61
CA THR A 62 15.36 0.04 1.28
C THR A 62 15.74 -0.24 2.73
N THR A 63 16.71 0.49 3.29
CA THR A 63 17.25 0.26 4.64
C THR A 63 16.19 0.34 5.75
N LEU A 64 15.10 1.07 5.53
CA LEU A 64 13.98 1.24 6.47
C LEU A 64 12.65 0.70 5.91
N ALA A 65 12.68 -0.20 4.92
CA ALA A 65 11.47 -0.67 4.24
C ALA A 65 10.62 -1.66 5.08
N GLY A 66 11.15 -2.18 6.18
CA GLY A 66 10.52 -3.27 6.94
C GLY A 66 10.53 -4.60 6.19
N ARG A 67 9.77 -5.58 6.67
CA ARG A 67 9.55 -6.89 6.03
C ARG A 67 8.32 -6.83 5.12
N PRO A 68 8.15 -7.78 4.18
CA PRO A 68 6.93 -7.87 3.37
C PRO A 68 5.63 -7.97 4.18
N SER A 69 5.70 -8.49 5.41
CA SER A 69 4.58 -8.56 6.37
C SER A 69 4.28 -7.25 7.08
N ASP A 70 5.22 -6.30 7.12
CA ASP A 70 5.15 -5.12 7.99
C ASP A 70 4.38 -3.96 7.31
N ARG A 71 3.51 -4.27 6.34
CA ARG A 71 2.87 -3.28 5.47
C ARG A 71 1.87 -2.41 6.22
N ASN A 72 0.59 -2.79 6.26
CA ASN A 72 -0.42 -1.97 6.93
C ASN A 72 0.00 -1.76 8.39
N THR A 73 0.02 -0.51 8.85
CA THR A 73 0.43 -0.18 10.21
C THR A 73 -0.74 0.34 11.03
N GLU A 74 -0.62 0.16 12.34
CA GLU A 74 -1.51 0.73 13.34
C GLU A 74 -0.71 1.74 14.18
N LEU A 75 -1.25 2.95 14.32
CA LEU A 75 -0.84 3.88 15.36
C LEU A 75 -1.90 3.87 16.46
N LEU A 76 -1.51 3.37 17.63
CA LEU A 76 -2.34 3.34 18.83
C LEU A 76 -2.13 4.60 19.67
N LEU A 77 -3.20 5.30 20.00
CA LEU A 77 -3.20 6.54 20.78
C LEU A 77 -4.09 6.42 22.02
N PRO A 78 -3.71 6.99 23.18
CA PRO A 78 -4.64 7.14 24.30
C PRO A 78 -5.71 8.18 23.96
N THR A 79 -6.96 7.96 24.40
CA THR A 79 -8.06 8.92 24.22
C THR A 79 -8.27 9.81 25.46
N ARG A 80 -7.24 9.95 26.30
CA ARG A 80 -7.24 10.77 27.52
C ARG A 80 -6.23 11.90 27.40
#